data_AF-A0A1W1D9B2-F1
#
_entry.id   AF-A0A1W1D9B2-F1
#
_cell.length_a   1.000
_cell.length_b   1.000
_cell.length_c   1.000
_cell.angle_alpha   90.00
_cell.angle_beta   90.00
_cell.angle_gamma   90.00
#
_symmetry.space_group_name_H-M   'P 1'
#
loop_
_entity.id
_entity.type
_entity.pdbx_description
1 polymer ?
#
loop_
_entity_poly.entity_id
_entity_poly.type
_entity_poly.pdbx_seq_one_letter_code
_entity_poly.pdbx_strand_id
1 'polypeptide(L)' 'MQDLDGNVQSVNVQSCKIDNNARAKSFKNAIERAVYKASPLPPAPDKSVFDREILFHFRVN' A
#
# COMPACT_ATOMS: atom_id res chain seq x y z
N MET A 1 -2.78 -7.05 -0.46
CA MET A 1 -2.34 -8.26 -1.16
C MET A 1 -2.31 -8.01 -2.66
N GLN A 2 -1.36 -8.62 -3.38
CA GLN A 2 -1.24 -8.60 -4.83
C GLN A 2 -1.20 -10.01 -5.41
N ASP A 3 -1.51 -10.16 -6.71
CA ASP A 3 -1.26 -11.39 -7.46
C ASP A 3 0.14 -11.40 -8.12
N LEU A 4 0.44 -12.49 -8.84
CA LEU A 4 1.73 -12.70 -9.52
C LEU A 4 1.99 -11.69 -10.65
N ASP A 5 0.93 -11.07 -11.17
CA ASP A 5 1.02 -10.05 -12.22
C ASP A 5 1.12 -8.63 -11.61
N GLY A 6 1.20 -8.54 -10.28
CA GLY A 6 1.30 -7.29 -9.54
C GLY A 6 -0.02 -6.58 -9.33
N ASN A 7 -1.17 -7.16 -9.69
CA ASN A 7 -2.46 -6.49 -9.50
C ASN A 7 -2.80 -6.40 -8.02
N VAL A 8 -3.09 -5.19 -7.55
CA VAL A 8 -3.47 -4.94 -6.16
C VAL A 8 -4.91 -5.40 -5.96
N GLN A 9 -5.09 -6.43 -5.12
CA GLN A 9 -6.40 -6.99 -4.79
C GLN A 9 -6.98 -6.42 -3.50
N SER A 10 -6.11 -6.04 -2.57
CA SER A 10 -6.53 -5.48 -1.28
C SER A 10 -5.46 -4.58 -0.67
N VAL A 11 -5.89 -3.56 0.07
CA VAL A 11 -5.02 -2.66 0.83
C VAL A 11 -5.51 -2.64 2.27
N ASN A 12 -4.57 -2.79 3.22
CA ASN A 12 -4.86 -2.66 4.65
C ASN A 12 -3.99 -1.55 5.25
N VAL A 13 -4.62 -0.44 5.63
CA VAL A 13 -3.93 0.67 6.29
C VAL A 13 -3.92 0.42 7.79
N GLN A 14 -2.76 0.05 8.32
CA GLN A 14 -2.57 -0.27 9.74
C GLN A 14 -2.44 1.00 10.62
N SER A 15 -1.57 0.96 11.63
CA SER A 15 -1.39 2.06 12.59
C SER A 15 -0.95 3.35 11.89
N CYS A 16 -1.70 4.42 12.09
CA CYS A 16 -1.36 5.76 11.63
C CYS A 16 -1.33 6.67 12.86
N LYS A 17 -0.13 7.08 13.27
CA LYS A 17 0.08 7.98 14.40
C LYS A 17 0.13 9.41 13.89
N ILE A 18 -1.04 10.06 13.86
CA ILE A 18 -1.17 11.48 13.51
C ILE A 18 -2.07 12.12 14.56
N ASP A 19 -1.58 13.15 15.25
CA ASP A 19 -2.26 13.79 16.39
C ASP A 19 -3.58 14.47 15.98
N ASN A 20 -3.67 14.92 14.72
CA ASN A 20 -4.88 15.52 14.17
C ASN A 20 -5.72 14.46 13.42
N ASN A 21 -6.87 14.09 14.00
CA ASN A 21 -7.75 13.05 13.47
C ASN A 21 -8.23 13.31 12.02
N ALA A 22 -8.52 14.58 11.66
CA ALA A 22 -8.94 14.91 10.30
C ALA A 22 -7.80 14.74 9.30
N ARG A 23 -6.58 15.15 9.66
CA ARG A 23 -5.38 14.90 8.85
C ARG A 23 -5.05 13.40 8.76
N ALA A 24 -5.25 12.67 9.84
CA ALA A 24 -5.06 11.21 9.88
C ALA A 24 -5.98 10.50 8.87
N LYS A 25 -7.27 10.85 8.85
CA LYS A 25 -8.23 10.28 7.90
C LYS A 25 -7.86 10.61 6.45
N SER A 26 -7.58 11.89 6.16
CA SER A 26 -7.19 12.31 4.81
C SER A 26 -5.92 11.61 4.32
N PHE A 27 -4.93 11.45 5.21
CA PHE A 27 -3.68 10.76 4.89
C PHE A 27 -3.89 9.26 4.62
N LYS A 28 -4.66 8.56 5.47
CA LYS A 28 -5.02 7.15 5.25
C LYS A 28 -5.72 6.94 3.90
N ASN A 29 -6.71 7.78 3.59
CA ASN A 29 -7.44 7.73 2.32
C ASN A 29 -6.52 8.01 1.12
N ALA A 30 -5.57 8.94 1.27
CA ALA A 30 -4.60 9.24 0.21
C ALA A 30 -3.67 8.05 -0.06
N ILE A 31 -3.17 7.39 1.00
CA ILE A 31 -2.33 6.18 0.89
C ILE A 31 -3.09 5.07 0.17
N GLU A 32 -4.29 4.75 0.64
CA GLU A 32 -5.10 3.67 0.05
C GLU A 32 -5.34 3.91 -1.45
N ARG A 33 -5.77 5.14 -1.82
CA ARG A 33 -5.96 5.52 -3.22
C ARG A 33 -4.68 5.46 -4.04
N ALA A 34 -3.54 5.84 -3.47
CA ALA A 34 -2.26 5.80 -4.17
C ALA A 34 -1.84 4.36 -4.47
N VAL A 35 -2.01 3.44 -3.51
CA VAL A 35 -1.67 2.02 -3.71
C VAL A 35 -2.54 1.37 -4.78
N TYR A 36 -3.86 1.59 -4.76
CA TYR A 36 -4.73 1.08 -5.83
C TYR A 36 -4.40 1.67 -7.20
N LYS A 37 -4.06 2.96 -7.28
CA LYS A 37 -3.65 3.61 -8.53
C LYS A 37 -2.29 3.13 -9.07
N ALA A 38 -1.43 2.62 -8.19
CA ALA A 38 -0.14 2.06 -8.59
C ALA A 38 -0.25 0.65 -9.16
N SER A 39 -1.45 0.03 -9.12
CA SER A 39 -1.68 -1.28 -9.71
C SER A 39 -1.56 -1.23 -11.25
N PRO A 40 -0.88 -2.20 -11.90
CA PRO A 40 -0.12 -3.28 -11.27
C PRO A 40 1.23 -2.81 -10.71
N LEU A 41 1.61 -3.35 -9.55
CA LEU A 41 2.93 -3.17 -8.97
C LEU A 41 4.00 -3.87 -9.85
N PRO A 42 5.27 -3.44 -9.77
CA PRO A 42 6.35 -4.08 -10.52
C PRO A 42 6.41 -5.59 -10.22
N PRO A 43 6.48 -6.45 -11.24
CA PRO A 43 6.55 -7.89 -11.03
C PRO A 43 7.86 -8.25 -10.33
N ALA A 44 7.82 -9.32 -9.53
CA ALA A 44 9.03 -9.86 -8.93
C ALA A 44 9.99 -10.32 -10.05
N PRO A 45 11.31 -10.08 -9.91
CA PRO A 45 12.29 -10.50 -10.93
C PRO A 45 12.38 -12.02 -11.07
N ASP A 46 12.02 -12.76 -10.01
CA ASP A 46 11.91 -14.21 -9.99
C ASP A 46 10.72 -14.66 -9.12
N LYS A 47 10.08 -15.78 -9.47
CA LYS A 47 8.91 -16.30 -8.74
C LYS A 47 9.25 -16.75 -7.32
N SER A 48 10.48 -17.16 -7.06
CA SER A 48 10.96 -17.59 -5.73
C SER A 48 11.07 -16.46 -4.72
N VAL A 49 11.14 -15.20 -5.18
CA VAL A 49 11.20 -14.01 -4.33
C VAL A 49 9.88 -13.23 -4.30
N PHE A 50 8.81 -13.80 -4.87
CA PHE A 50 7.50 -13.17 -4.86
C PHE A 50 6.81 -13.33 -3.50
N ASP A 51 6.37 -12.19 -2.95
CA ASP A 51 5.48 -12.13 -1.80
C ASP A 51 4.12 -11.54 -2.18
N ARG A 52 3.05 -12.19 -1.72
CA ARG A 52 1.66 -11.69 -1.90
C ARG A 52 1.38 -10.44 -1.07
N GLU A 53 2.11 -10.24 0.01
CA GLU A 53 1.93 -9.13 0.94
C GLU A 53 3.20 -8.29 0.99
N ILE A 54 3.05 -6.97 0.81
CA ILE A 54 4.13 -6.01 0.94
C ILE A 54 3.74 -5.00 2.00
N LEU A 55 4.66 -4.74 2.94
CA LEU A 55 4.50 -3.71 3.96
C LEU A 55 5.20 -2.42 3.53
N PHE A 56 4.43 -1.36 3.32
CA PHE A 56 4.94 -0.02 3.01
C PHE A 56 4.86 0.90 4.23
N HIS A 57 5.90 1.71 4.44
CA HIS A 57 5.93 2.75 5.47
C HIS A 57 5.83 4.13 4.81
N PHE A 58 4.71 4.81 5.03
CA PHE A 58 4.47 6.18 4.56
C PHE A 58 4.73 7.17 5.68
N ARG A 59 5.30 8.33 5.34
CA ARG A 59 5.49 9.46 6.26
C ARG A 59 5.06 10.76 5.60
N VAL A 60 4.67 11.73 6.41
CA VAL A 60 4.46 13.12 6.00
C VAL A 60 5.83 13.82 6.03
N ASN A 61 6.10 14.70 5.06
CA ASN A 61 7.29 15.56 5.07
C ASN A 61 7.10 16.78 5.97
#